data_AF-A0A485KX46-F1
#
_entry.id   AF-A0A485KX46-F1
#
_cell.length_a   1.000
_cell.length_b   1.000
_cell.length_c   1.000
_cell.angle_alpha   90.00
_cell.angle_beta   90.00
_cell.angle_gamma   90.00
#
_symmetry.space_group_name_H-M   'P 1'
#
loop_
_entity.id
_entity.type
_entity.pdbx_description
1 polymer ?
#
loop_
_entity_poly.entity_id
_entity_poly.type
_entity_poly.pdbx_seq_one_letter_code
_entity_poly.pdbx_strand_id
1 'polypeptide(L)'
;MLSKHGTNKAKQPLQGVHLNAATMDNVDDIYRSIAAKVTQKNYPSKGNIISTLNTTFTTQDVVTLLVLDGIDAWTHHSKSSLILVSIVNSVDVAEKFVAYLQCREWNPLSLDFHPYGYDALIDILKQRIVGNTLVETLAMD
;
A
#
# COMPACT_ATOMS: atom_id res chain seq x y z
N MET A 1 25.17 -40.45 6.97
CA MET A 1 24.48 -39.48 7.85
C MET A 1 24.56 -38.11 7.20
N LEU A 2 23.51 -37.66 6.52
CA LEU A 2 23.38 -36.29 6.01
C LEU A 2 21.98 -35.81 6.40
N SER A 3 21.93 -34.98 7.44
CA SER A 3 20.71 -34.39 7.97
C SER A 3 20.16 -33.38 6.95
N LYS A 4 19.01 -33.71 6.35
CA LYS A 4 18.16 -32.74 5.66
C LYS A 4 17.36 -31.98 6.73
N HIS A 5 17.91 -30.90 7.25
CA HIS A 5 17.14 -29.87 7.96
C HIS A 5 16.98 -28.65 7.06
N GLY A 6 16.17 -28.82 6.01
CA GLY A 6 15.52 -27.70 5.35
C GLY A 6 14.24 -27.42 6.11
N THR A 7 14.31 -26.62 7.17
CA THR A 7 13.10 -26.10 7.81
C THR A 7 12.37 -25.24 6.78
N ASN A 8 11.27 -25.75 6.24
CA ASN A 8 10.27 -24.95 5.56
C ASN A 8 9.81 -23.88 6.55
N LYS A 9 10.37 -22.67 6.49
CA LYS A 9 9.79 -21.51 7.16
C LYS A 9 8.38 -21.38 6.59
N ALA A 10 7.37 -21.60 7.44
CA ALA A 10 5.99 -21.33 7.08
C ALA A 10 5.94 -19.91 6.49
N LYS A 11 5.42 -19.76 5.27
CA LYS A 11 5.20 -18.43 4.68
C LYS A 11 4.33 -17.67 5.67
N GLN A 12 4.86 -16.57 6.22
CA GLN A 12 4.05 -15.69 7.05
C GLN A 12 2.85 -15.22 6.21
N PRO A 13 1.63 -15.29 6.74
CA PRO A 13 0.47 -14.79 6.04
C PRO A 13 0.65 -13.28 5.79
N LEU A 14 0.41 -12.86 4.55
CA LEU A 14 0.42 -11.45 4.14
C LEU A 14 -1.02 -10.98 4.02
N GLN A 15 -1.38 -9.92 4.73
CA GLN A 15 -2.67 -9.25 4.60
C GLN A 15 -2.50 -7.99 3.74
N GLY A 16 -3.15 -7.95 2.58
CA GLY A 16 -3.20 -6.75 1.74
C GLY A 16 -4.34 -5.83 2.14
N VAL A 17 -4.03 -4.56 2.37
CA VAL A 17 -5.00 -3.49 2.64
C VAL A 17 -4.77 -2.36 1.64
N HIS A 18 -5.78 -2.03 0.86
CA HIS A 18 -5.74 -0.93 -0.11
C HIS A 18 -6.76 0.15 0.27
N LEU A 19 -6.33 1.41 0.22
CA LEU A 19 -7.15 2.59 0.45
C LEU A 19 -6.79 3.71 -0.51
N ASN A 20 -7.83 4.36 -1.01
CA ASN A 20 -7.69 5.60 -1.76
C ASN A 20 -8.09 6.77 -0.86
N ALA A 21 -7.15 7.65 -0.57
CA ALA A 21 -7.34 8.83 0.27
C ALA A 21 -8.34 9.81 -0.32
N ALA A 22 -8.42 9.91 -1.65
CA ALA A 22 -9.34 10.82 -2.34
C ALA A 22 -10.81 10.44 -2.12
N THR A 23 -11.09 9.21 -1.69
CA THR A 23 -12.45 8.77 -1.35
C THR A 23 -12.86 9.05 0.10
N MET A 24 -11.99 9.70 0.87
CA MET A 24 -12.18 9.94 2.31
C MET A 24 -12.26 11.45 2.60
N ASP A 25 -13.16 11.82 3.49
CA ASP A 25 -13.42 13.24 3.80
C ASP A 25 -12.33 13.87 4.68
N ASN A 26 -11.70 13.08 5.55
CA ASN A 26 -10.67 13.55 6.46
C ASN A 26 -9.69 12.44 6.87
N VAL A 27 -8.59 12.87 7.50
CA VAL A 27 -7.50 12.02 7.99
C VAL A 27 -7.98 10.98 9.02
N ASP A 28 -8.93 11.32 9.88
CA ASP A 28 -9.45 10.38 10.89
C ASP A 28 -10.19 9.20 10.25
N ASP A 29 -10.90 9.43 9.14
CA ASP A 29 -11.62 8.39 8.40
C ASP A 29 -10.67 7.43 7.68
N ILE A 30 -9.49 7.90 7.28
CA ILE A 30 -8.41 7.03 6.76
C ILE A 30 -7.95 6.08 7.87
N TYR A 31 -7.57 6.60 9.04
CA TYR A 31 -7.12 5.76 10.16
C TYR A 31 -8.20 4.77 10.60
N ARG A 32 -9.46 5.20 10.64
CA ARG A 32 -10.61 4.33 10.95
C ARG A 32 -10.77 3.22 9.92
N SER A 33 -10.65 3.55 8.64
CA SER A 33 -10.76 2.57 7.55
C SER A 33 -9.62 1.55 7.59
N ILE A 34 -8.40 1.99 7.90
CA ILE A 34 -7.25 1.08 8.11
C ILE A 34 -7.54 0.15 9.27
N ALA A 35 -7.91 0.69 10.44
CA ALA A 35 -8.21 -0.13 11.61
C ALA A 35 -9.31 -1.15 11.32
N ALA A 36 -10.39 -0.73 10.65
CA ALA A 36 -11.47 -1.62 10.32
C ALA A 36 -11.04 -2.77 9.39
N LYS A 37 -10.23 -2.47 8.36
CA LYS A 37 -9.74 -3.48 7.42
C LYS A 37 -8.69 -4.42 8.04
N VAL A 38 -7.79 -3.89 8.86
CA VAL A 38 -6.71 -4.68 9.47
C VAL A 38 -7.26 -5.58 10.57
N THR A 39 -8.09 -5.04 11.48
CA THR A 39 -8.58 -5.81 12.64
C THR A 39 -9.90 -6.54 12.40
N GLN A 40 -10.56 -6.27 11.26
CA GLN A 40 -11.90 -6.78 10.93
C GLN A 40 -12.95 -6.37 11.97
N LYS A 41 -12.81 -5.17 12.56
CA LYS A 41 -13.72 -4.62 13.58
C LYS A 41 -14.27 -3.27 13.17
N ASN A 42 -15.47 -2.94 13.64
CA ASN A 42 -16.03 -1.61 13.44
C ASN A 42 -15.56 -0.65 14.53
N TYR A 43 -15.17 0.56 14.14
CA TYR A 43 -14.71 1.63 15.04
C TYR A 43 -15.66 2.84 14.92
N PRO A 44 -16.82 2.82 15.60
CA PRO A 44 -17.86 3.85 15.43
C PRO A 44 -17.50 5.20 16.06
N SER A 45 -16.49 5.29 16.92
CA SER A 45 -16.07 6.54 17.56
C SER A 45 -14.58 6.83 17.35
N LYS A 46 -14.18 8.09 17.60
CA LYS A 46 -12.78 8.53 17.66
C LYS A 46 -12.03 8.00 18.90
N GLY A 47 -12.25 6.74 19.28
CA GLY A 47 -11.39 6.07 20.25
C GLY A 47 -9.92 6.12 19.80
N ASN A 48 -8.99 5.64 20.63
CA ASN A 48 -7.56 5.68 20.29
C ASN A 48 -7.22 4.65 19.17
N ILE A 49 -7.58 5.01 17.94
CA ILE A 49 -7.39 4.20 16.72
C ILE A 49 -5.89 4.02 16.45
N ILE A 50 -5.09 5.06 16.69
CA ILE A 50 -3.63 5.02 16.53
C ILE A 50 -3.00 4.01 17.49
N SER A 51 -3.38 4.01 18.77
CA SER A 51 -2.87 3.00 19.71
C SER A 51 -3.28 1.60 19.30
N THR A 52 -4.52 1.44 18.82
CA THR A 52 -5.02 0.15 18.34
C THR A 52 -4.21 -0.37 17.16
N LEU A 53 -3.91 0.49 16.19
CA LEU A 53 -3.11 0.14 15.02
C LEU A 53 -1.66 -0.15 15.41
N ASN A 54 -1.06 0.65 16.30
CA ASN A 54 0.28 0.38 16.82
C ASN A 54 0.36 -0.97 17.55
N THR A 55 -0.61 -1.30 18.41
CA THR A 55 -0.67 -2.62 19.04
C THR A 55 -0.84 -3.70 17.99
N THR A 56 -1.77 -3.53 17.06
CA THR A 56 -2.07 -4.51 16.01
C THR A 56 -0.82 -4.85 15.20
N PHE A 57 -0.09 -3.85 14.71
CA PHE A 57 1.12 -4.05 13.92
C PHE A 57 2.34 -4.52 14.73
N THR A 58 2.32 -4.44 16.07
CA THR A 58 3.45 -4.92 16.90
C THR A 58 3.21 -6.28 17.53
N THR A 59 1.95 -6.73 17.63
CA THR A 59 1.58 -7.97 18.31
C THR A 59 1.07 -9.07 17.38
N GLN A 60 0.71 -8.76 16.13
CA GLN A 60 0.24 -9.77 15.18
C GLN A 60 1.39 -10.50 14.50
N ASP A 61 1.24 -11.81 14.31
CA ASP A 61 2.17 -12.64 13.53
C ASP A 61 1.98 -12.50 11.99
N VAL A 62 1.05 -11.64 11.57
CA VAL A 62 0.70 -11.36 10.18
C VAL A 62 1.41 -10.10 9.72
N VAL A 63 2.03 -10.14 8.53
CA VAL A 63 2.57 -8.95 7.88
C VAL A 63 1.44 -8.24 7.14
N THR A 64 1.25 -6.95 7.39
CA THR A 64 0.27 -6.13 6.67
C THR A 64 0.97 -5.35 5.56
N LEU A 65 0.55 -5.54 4.32
CA LEU A 65 0.89 -4.64 3.21
C LEU A 65 -0.21 -3.59 3.08
N LEU A 66 0.10 -2.35 3.44
CA LEU A 66 -0.80 -1.22 3.33
C LEU A 66 -0.43 -0.37 2.12
N VAL A 67 -1.35 -0.28 1.16
CA VAL A 67 -1.22 0.59 -0.02
C VAL A 67 -2.14 1.79 0.16
N LEU A 68 -1.56 2.99 0.24
CA LEU A 68 -2.26 4.26 0.35
C LEU A 68 -2.07 5.08 -0.92
N ASP A 69 -3.16 5.33 -1.63
CA ASP A 69 -3.17 6.23 -2.78
C ASP A 69 -3.54 7.65 -2.33
N GLY A 70 -2.64 8.62 -2.55
CA GLY A 70 -2.87 10.03 -2.25
C GLY A 70 -2.55 10.48 -0.82
N ILE A 71 -1.78 9.72 -0.04
CA ILE A 71 -1.32 10.10 1.31
C ILE A 71 0.18 9.89 1.50
N ASP A 72 0.77 10.87 2.17
CA ASP A 72 2.18 11.00 2.51
C ASP A 72 2.39 11.05 4.04
N ALA A 73 1.70 10.22 4.83
CA ALA A 73 1.92 10.21 6.28
C ALA A 73 1.57 8.87 6.96
N TRP A 74 2.59 8.22 7.54
CA TRP A 74 2.42 7.24 8.63
C TRP A 74 3.68 7.20 9.50
N THR A 75 3.53 6.91 10.79
CA THR A 75 4.67 6.75 11.71
C THR A 75 5.11 5.29 11.81
N HIS A 76 6.35 5.02 11.40
CA HIS A 76 6.95 3.69 11.52
C HIS A 76 7.31 3.35 12.97
N HIS A 77 7.27 2.05 13.29
CA HIS A 77 7.77 1.48 14.54
C HIS A 77 8.70 0.31 14.21
N SER A 78 9.89 0.23 14.83
CA SER A 78 10.94 -0.74 14.48
C SER A 78 10.58 -2.21 14.67
N LYS A 79 9.49 -2.50 15.39
CA LYS A 79 8.91 -3.83 15.58
C LYS A 79 7.58 -4.04 14.85
N SER A 80 7.25 -3.16 13.92
CA SER A 80 6.01 -3.21 13.16
C SER A 80 6.08 -4.30 12.09
N SER A 81 4.99 -5.07 11.93
CA SER A 81 4.77 -5.99 10.82
C SER A 81 4.13 -5.29 9.60
N LEU A 82 4.20 -3.95 9.54
CA LEU A 82 3.62 -3.13 8.47
C LEU A 82 4.64 -2.84 7.35
N ILE A 83 4.26 -3.15 6.12
CA ILE A 83 4.88 -2.63 4.89
C ILE A 83 3.95 -1.55 4.34
N LEU A 84 4.44 -0.32 4.23
CA LEU A 84 3.70 0.80 3.66
C LEU A 84 4.14 1.07 2.23
N VAL A 85 3.19 1.19 1.31
CA VAL A 85 3.37 1.69 -0.05
C VAL A 85 2.47 2.90 -0.23
N SER A 86 3.08 4.08 -0.33
CA SER A 86 2.37 5.32 -0.65
C SER A 86 2.49 5.62 -2.13
N ILE A 87 1.37 5.90 -2.78
CA ILE A 87 1.30 6.36 -4.17
C ILE A 87 1.01 7.85 -4.14
N VAL A 88 1.88 8.62 -4.80
CA VAL A 88 1.75 10.08 -4.91
C VAL A 88 1.95 10.49 -6.35
N ASN A 89 1.15 11.46 -6.80
CA ASN A 89 1.16 11.93 -8.20
C ASN A 89 2.22 13.00 -8.48
N SER A 90 2.82 13.58 -7.44
CA SER A 90 3.80 14.65 -7.58
C SER A 90 5.16 14.15 -7.10
N VAL A 91 6.15 14.22 -7.99
CA VAL A 91 7.55 13.90 -7.70
C VAL A 91 8.07 14.84 -6.59
N ASP A 92 7.75 16.13 -6.64
CA ASP A 92 8.15 17.08 -5.60
C ASP A 92 7.61 16.70 -4.21
N VAL A 93 6.38 16.19 -4.15
CA VAL A 93 5.77 15.71 -2.90
C VAL A 93 6.47 14.43 -2.42
N ALA A 94 6.76 13.50 -3.35
CA ALA A 94 7.50 12.28 -3.04
C ALA A 94 8.89 12.59 -2.48
N GLU A 95 9.65 13.47 -3.13
CA GLU A 95 11.00 13.86 -2.72
C GLU A 95 11.03 14.54 -1.35
N LYS A 96 10.12 15.48 -1.12
CA LYS A 96 10.00 16.15 0.20
C LYS A 96 9.64 15.16 1.29
N PHE A 97 8.75 14.22 1.01
CA PHE A 97 8.35 13.20 1.96
C PHE A 97 9.49 12.22 2.25
N VAL A 98 10.18 11.72 1.21
CA VAL A 98 11.37 10.87 1.37
C VAL A 98 12.44 11.57 2.20
N ALA A 99 12.75 12.83 1.90
CA ALA A 99 13.70 13.61 2.68
C ALA A 99 13.28 13.75 4.15
N TYR A 100 11.99 14.01 4.40
CA TYR A 100 11.43 14.07 5.75
C TYR A 100 11.60 12.75 6.51
N LEU A 101 11.37 11.61 5.85
CA LEU A 101 11.54 10.28 6.45
C LEU A 101 13.03 9.96 6.71
N GLN A 102 13.93 10.34 5.79
CA GLN A 102 15.37 10.15 5.94
C GLN A 102 15.94 10.93 7.13
N CYS A 103 15.43 12.14 7.41
CA CYS A 103 15.78 12.89 8.62
C CYS A 103 15.42 12.15 9.92
N ARG A 104 14.51 11.16 9.86
CA ARG A 104 14.11 10.31 10.98
C ARG A 104 14.79 8.93 10.98
N GLU A 105 15.85 8.79 10.18
CA GLU A 105 16.58 7.54 9.98
C GLU A 105 15.71 6.43 9.35
N TRP A 106 14.63 6.82 8.65
CA TRP A 106 13.82 5.89 7.86
C TRP A 106 14.26 5.97 6.41
N ASN A 107 14.52 4.81 5.81
CA ASN A 107 15.03 4.71 4.44
C ASN A 107 13.95 4.12 3.51
N PRO A 108 12.94 4.92 3.10
CA PRO A 108 11.94 4.46 2.15
C PRO A 108 12.58 4.18 0.79
N LEU A 109 12.07 3.18 0.07
CA LEU A 109 12.41 2.96 -1.33
C LEU A 109 11.48 3.82 -2.20
N SER A 110 12.05 4.73 -3.00
CA SER A 110 11.30 5.48 -4.01
C SER A 110 11.28 4.72 -5.34
N LEU A 111 10.13 4.71 -6.01
CA LEU A 111 9.94 4.09 -7.33
C LEU A 111 9.22 5.08 -8.23
N ASP A 112 9.91 5.54 -9.27
CA ASP A 112 9.38 6.55 -10.19
C ASP A 112 8.83 5.90 -11.47
N PHE A 113 7.51 5.96 -11.63
CA PHE A 113 6.85 5.50 -12.84
C PHE A 113 6.92 6.59 -13.92
N HIS A 114 7.80 6.38 -14.89
CA HIS A 114 7.96 7.30 -16.00
C HIS A 114 6.77 7.21 -16.98
N PRO A 115 6.43 8.31 -17.67
CA PRO A 115 5.44 8.27 -18.76
C PRO A 115 5.81 7.21 -19.79
N TYR A 116 4.79 6.55 -20.35
CA TYR A 116 5.00 5.56 -21.40
C TYR A 116 5.70 6.18 -22.62
N GLY A 117 6.76 5.52 -23.09
CA GLY A 117 7.36 5.81 -24.39
C GLY A 117 6.50 5.31 -25.55
N TYR A 118 6.86 5.72 -26.76
CA TYR A 118 6.12 5.37 -27.98
C TYR A 118 5.92 3.85 -28.13
N ASP A 119 6.99 3.06 -28.04
CA ASP A 119 6.91 1.60 -28.23
C ASP A 119 6.04 0.93 -27.16
N ALA A 120 6.14 1.39 -25.90
CA ALA A 120 5.30 0.90 -24.82
C ALA A 120 3.82 1.20 -25.07
N LEU A 121 3.50 2.39 -25.60
CA LEU A 121 2.13 2.74 -25.99
C LEU A 121 1.63 1.87 -27.13
N ILE A 122 2.45 1.65 -28.17
CA ILE A 122 2.09 0.78 -29.30
C ILE A 122 1.83 -0.64 -28.82
N ASP A 123 2.66 -1.17 -27.92
CA ASP A 123 2.49 -2.51 -27.38
C ASP A 123 1.24 -2.61 -26.49
N ILE A 124 0.96 -1.61 -25.65
CA ILE A 124 -0.28 -1.54 -24.88
C ILE A 124 -1.50 -1.54 -25.81
N LEU A 125 -1.46 -0.77 -26.90
CA LEU A 125 -2.55 -0.71 -27.87
C LEU A 125 -2.74 -2.05 -28.58
N LYS A 126 -1.66 -2.67 -29.05
CA LYS A 126 -1.70 -4.01 -29.66
C LYS A 126 -2.30 -5.04 -28.70
N GLN A 127 -1.86 -5.04 -27.44
CA GLN A 127 -2.38 -5.95 -26.42
C GLN A 127 -3.89 -5.74 -26.19
N ARG A 128 -4.34 -4.49 -26.11
CA ARG A 128 -5.77 -4.16 -25.89
C ARG A 128 -6.66 -4.48 -27.09
N ILE A 129 -6.15 -4.28 -28.32
CA ILE A 129 -6.86 -4.60 -29.56
C ILE A 129 -6.96 -6.12 -29.73
N VAL A 130 -5.87 -6.85 -29.55
CA VAL A 130 -5.85 -8.33 -29.68
C VAL A 130 -6.67 -8.99 -28.56
N GLY A 131 -6.68 -8.39 -27.36
CA GLY A 131 -7.49 -8.83 -26.22
C GLY A 131 -8.97 -8.40 -26.25
N ASN A 132 -9.44 -7.77 -27.33
CA ASN A 132 -10.84 -7.36 -27.56
C ASN A 132 -11.48 -6.42 -26.51
N THR A 133 -10.70 -5.84 -25.61
CA THR A 133 -11.22 -5.03 -24.48
C THR A 133 -11.63 -3.61 -24.87
N LEU A 134 -11.30 -3.15 -26.09
CA LEU A 134 -11.69 -1.84 -26.60
C LEU A 134 -13.01 -1.87 -27.39
N VAL A 135 -13.43 -3.03 -27.88
CA VAL A 135 -14.64 -3.16 -28.72
C VAL A 135 -15.91 -3.28 -27.87
N GLU A 136 -15.82 -3.91 -26.69
CA GLU A 136 -16.98 -4.10 -25.81
C GLU A 136 -17.48 -2.80 -25.17
N THR A 137 -16.58 -1.84 -24.88
CA THR A 137 -16.95 -0.57 -24.22
C THR A 137 -17.64 0.43 -25.16
N LEU A 138 -17.48 0.29 -26.48
CA LEU A 138 -18.13 1.15 -27.49
C LEU A 138 -19.40 0.53 -28.09
N ALA A 139 -19.69 -0.73 -27.77
CA ALA A 139 -20.89 -1.43 -28.21
C ALA A 139 -22.05 -1.37 -27.20
N MET A 140 -21.91 -0.56 -26.14
CA MET A 140 -22.93 -0.32 -25.11
C MET A 140 -23.27 1.18 -24.95
N ASP A 141 -23.39 1.89 -26.07
CA ASP A 141 -24.17 3.14 -26.18
C ASP A 141 -25.42 2.91 -27.04
#